data_AF-A0A1Y1KVW0-F1
#
_entry.id   AF-A0A1Y1KVW0-F1
#
_cell.length_a   1.000
_cell.length_b   1.000
_cell.length_c   1.000
_cell.angle_alpha   90.00
_cell.angle_beta   90.00
_cell.angle_gamma   90.00
#
_symmetry.space_group_name_H-M   'P 1'
#
loop_
_entity.id
_entity.type
_entity.pdbx_description
1 polymer ?
#
loop_
_entity_poly.entity_id
_entity_poly.type
_entity_poly.pdbx_seq_one_letter_code
_entity_poly.pdbx_strand_id
1 'polypeptide(L)'
;PLGRTILGPRQNIRDITRTELTSYIKNNYTADRMVLVGAGGIPHEQLVELAEKHFAGLPAKSPENQAYLLSKQKADFIGSDVRVRDDTMGTANVALAVEGVSWSSDDYFTALVTQAIVGNYDKAMGNAPNQGSKLSGLVHRHELANNFMSFSTSYSDTGLWGIYLTTDNITRLDDLVHFTMREWMRLCTNVGEAEVE
;
A
#
# COMPACT_ATOMS: atom_id res chain seq x y z
N PRO A 1 -9.00 5.64 12.07
CA PRO A 1 -8.95 4.16 12.19
C PRO A 1 -7.75 3.50 11.50
N LEU A 2 -7.36 4.04 10.33
CA LEU A 2 -6.37 3.47 9.42
C LEU A 2 -4.96 3.28 10.02
N GLY A 3 -4.56 4.07 11.02
CA GLY A 3 -3.26 3.92 11.69
C GLY A 3 -3.12 2.72 12.63
N ARG A 4 -4.14 1.87 12.78
CA ARG A 4 -4.04 0.63 13.58
C ARG A 4 -3.45 -0.49 12.73
N THR A 5 -2.51 -1.24 13.30
CA THR A 5 -1.93 -2.41 12.62
C THR A 5 -2.94 -3.54 12.49
N ILE A 6 -2.83 -4.35 11.43
CA ILE A 6 -3.72 -5.49 11.16
C ILE A 6 -3.71 -6.50 12.32
N LEU A 7 -2.52 -6.79 12.87
CA LEU A 7 -2.35 -7.75 13.97
C LEU A 7 -2.90 -7.22 15.29
N GLY A 8 -2.93 -5.90 15.47
CA GLY A 8 -3.22 -5.28 16.75
C GLY A 8 -2.14 -5.54 17.82
N PRO A 9 -2.35 -5.02 19.04
CA PRO A 9 -1.41 -5.19 20.15
C PRO A 9 -1.49 -6.59 20.77
N ARG A 10 -0.37 -7.04 21.35
CA ARG A 10 -0.25 -8.36 22.00
C ARG A 10 -1.30 -8.61 23.07
N GLN A 11 -1.69 -7.57 23.83
CA GLN A 11 -2.70 -7.64 24.88
C GLN A 11 -4.06 -8.06 24.29
N ASN A 12 -4.50 -7.40 23.22
CA ASN A 12 -5.75 -7.74 22.55
C ASN A 12 -5.76 -9.19 22.03
N ILE A 13 -4.63 -9.70 21.53
CA ILE A 13 -4.51 -11.08 21.06
C ILE A 13 -4.69 -12.09 22.20
N ARG A 14 -4.25 -11.74 23.42
CA ARG A 14 -4.37 -12.61 24.60
C ARG A 14 -5.78 -12.62 25.17
N ASP A 15 -6.46 -11.49 25.12
CA ASP A 15 -7.74 -11.28 25.80
C ASP A 15 -8.95 -11.55 24.90
N ILE A 16 -8.74 -11.74 23.58
CA ILE A 16 -9.82 -11.98 22.62
C ILE A 16 -10.60 -13.26 22.95
N THR A 17 -11.91 -13.14 23.00
CA THR A 17 -12.85 -14.20 23.38
C THR A 17 -13.66 -14.70 22.19
N ARG A 18 -14.23 -15.91 22.32
CA ARG A 18 -15.17 -16.45 21.33
C ARG A 18 -16.36 -15.50 21.07
N THR A 19 -16.85 -14.84 22.11
CA THR A 19 -17.99 -13.91 22.02
C THR A 19 -17.66 -12.70 21.14
N GLU A 20 -16.44 -12.17 21.24
CA GLU A 20 -16.00 -11.06 20.38
C GLU A 20 -15.84 -11.51 18.93
N LEU A 21 -15.31 -12.70 18.69
CA LEU A 21 -15.19 -13.27 17.34
C LEU A 21 -16.56 -13.49 16.68
N THR A 22 -17.50 -14.11 17.39
CA THR A 22 -18.85 -14.35 16.85
C THR A 22 -19.60 -13.04 16.64
N SER A 23 -19.44 -12.06 17.53
CA SER A 23 -19.97 -10.70 17.36
C SER A 23 -19.37 -10.02 16.13
N TYR A 24 -18.05 -10.11 15.93
CA TYR A 24 -17.38 -9.55 14.76
C TYR A 24 -17.91 -10.13 13.45
N ILE A 25 -18.06 -11.46 13.37
CA ILE A 25 -18.64 -12.15 12.20
C ILE A 25 -20.07 -11.66 11.97
N LYS A 26 -20.92 -11.69 12.99
CA LYS A 26 -22.33 -11.27 12.89
C LYS A 26 -22.48 -9.82 12.40
N ASN A 27 -21.56 -8.94 12.79
CA ASN A 27 -21.62 -7.52 12.46
C ASN A 27 -20.96 -7.15 11.13
N ASN A 28 -20.11 -8.00 10.54
CA ASN A 28 -19.34 -7.64 9.34
C ASN A 28 -19.53 -8.60 8.16
N TYR A 29 -19.96 -9.84 8.38
CA TYR A 29 -20.09 -10.87 7.33
C TYR A 29 -21.55 -10.90 6.89
N THR A 30 -21.96 -9.84 6.20
CA THR A 30 -23.31 -9.62 5.69
C THR A 30 -23.32 -9.56 4.17
N ALA A 31 -24.44 -9.91 3.54
CA ALA A 31 -24.52 -10.08 2.09
C ALA A 31 -24.21 -8.79 1.33
N ASP A 32 -24.56 -7.62 1.87
CA ASP A 32 -24.28 -6.29 1.31
C ASP A 32 -22.79 -5.88 1.34
N ARG A 33 -21.91 -6.70 1.95
CA ARG A 33 -20.46 -6.45 2.08
C ARG A 33 -19.61 -7.62 1.61
N MET A 34 -20.23 -8.61 0.97
CA MET A 34 -19.56 -9.79 0.45
C MET A 34 -19.77 -9.87 -1.06
N VAL A 35 -18.74 -10.30 -1.79
CA VAL A 35 -18.82 -10.54 -3.23
C VAL A 35 -18.33 -11.96 -3.49
N LEU A 36 -19.12 -12.75 -4.22
CA LEU A 36 -18.71 -14.06 -4.72
C LEU A 36 -18.13 -13.89 -6.13
N VAL A 37 -16.89 -14.34 -6.32
CA VAL A 37 -16.17 -14.21 -7.60
C VAL A 37 -15.85 -15.59 -8.13
N GLY A 38 -16.22 -15.86 -9.39
CA GLY A 38 -15.80 -17.05 -10.15
C GLY A 38 -14.97 -16.63 -11.35
N ALA A 39 -13.84 -17.30 -11.59
CA ALA A 39 -12.98 -17.08 -12.75
C ALA A 39 -12.64 -18.42 -13.41
N GLY A 40 -12.64 -18.47 -14.74
CA GLY A 40 -12.41 -19.69 -15.54
C GLY A 40 -13.67 -20.18 -16.25
N GLY A 41 -13.73 -21.48 -16.56
CA GLY A 41 -14.83 -22.12 -17.28
C GLY A 41 -16.09 -22.35 -16.43
N ILE A 42 -16.59 -21.29 -15.78
CA ILE A 42 -17.73 -21.33 -14.87
C ILE A 42 -18.88 -20.55 -15.52
N PRO A 43 -19.97 -21.20 -15.96
CA PRO A 43 -21.17 -20.51 -16.42
C PRO A 43 -21.73 -19.61 -15.32
N HIS A 44 -22.08 -18.37 -15.66
CA HIS A 44 -22.54 -17.38 -14.68
C HIS A 44 -23.82 -17.85 -13.98
N GLU A 45 -24.76 -18.41 -14.73
CA GLU A 45 -26.06 -18.88 -14.23
C GLU A 45 -25.89 -19.98 -13.19
N GLN A 46 -24.94 -20.90 -13.42
CA GLN A 46 -24.62 -21.96 -12.47
C GLN A 46 -24.00 -21.40 -11.19
N LEU A 47 -23.15 -20.37 -11.29
CA LEU A 47 -22.59 -19.69 -10.12
C LEU A 47 -23.68 -18.99 -9.30
N VAL A 48 -24.63 -18.33 -9.96
CA VAL A 48 -25.77 -17.70 -9.29
C VAL A 48 -26.65 -18.72 -8.60
N GLU A 49 -27.00 -19.84 -9.26
CA GLU A 49 -27.80 -20.92 -8.66
C GLU A 49 -27.15 -21.46 -7.37
N LEU A 50 -25.84 -21.71 -7.42
CA LEU A 50 -25.08 -22.15 -6.24
C LEU A 50 -25.01 -21.06 -5.17
N ALA A 51 -24.87 -19.79 -5.57
CA ALA A 51 -24.85 -18.66 -4.64
C ALA A 51 -26.17 -18.55 -3.88
N GLU A 52 -27.30 -18.60 -4.59
CA GLU A 52 -28.64 -18.59 -3.99
C GLU A 52 -28.83 -19.79 -3.07
N LYS A 53 -28.45 -20.99 -3.52
CA LYS A 53 -28.59 -22.21 -2.73
C LYS A 53 -27.79 -22.20 -1.42
N HIS A 54 -26.56 -21.68 -1.44
CA HIS A 54 -25.63 -21.80 -0.31
C HIS A 54 -25.52 -20.55 0.56
N PHE A 55 -25.85 -19.37 0.03
CA PHE A 55 -25.63 -18.09 0.72
C PHE A 55 -26.91 -17.27 0.94
N ALA A 56 -28.10 -17.72 0.53
CA ALA A 56 -29.36 -17.01 0.80
C ALA A 56 -29.67 -16.82 2.30
N GLY A 57 -29.04 -17.60 3.18
CA GLY A 57 -29.19 -17.47 4.63
C GLY A 57 -28.36 -16.35 5.28
N LEU A 58 -27.50 -15.65 4.52
CA LEU A 58 -26.70 -14.56 5.07
C LEU A 58 -27.57 -13.34 5.46
N PRO A 59 -27.22 -12.61 6.55
CA PRO A 59 -27.91 -11.38 6.88
C PRO A 59 -27.80 -10.36 5.74
N ALA A 60 -28.92 -9.82 5.29
CA ALA A 60 -28.98 -8.96 4.10
C ALA A 60 -28.35 -7.57 4.30
N LYS A 61 -28.34 -7.05 5.54
CA LYS A 61 -27.83 -5.71 5.85
C LYS A 61 -26.86 -5.76 7.02
N SER A 62 -25.78 -5.00 6.90
CA SER A 62 -24.88 -4.71 8.01
C SER A 62 -25.56 -3.85 9.10
N PRO A 63 -25.29 -4.11 10.38
CA PRO A 63 -25.68 -3.20 11.45
C PRO A 63 -24.92 -1.87 11.37
N GLU A 64 -25.62 -0.74 11.46
CA GLU A 64 -25.04 0.61 11.54
C GLU A 64 -24.53 0.91 12.96
N ASN A 65 -23.63 0.06 13.46
CA ASN A 65 -23.01 0.28 14.75
C ASN A 65 -21.95 1.40 14.70
N GLN A 66 -21.43 1.80 15.86
CA GLN A 66 -20.42 2.85 15.95
C GLN A 66 -19.16 2.54 15.11
N ALA A 67 -18.74 1.28 15.03
CA ALA A 67 -17.58 0.87 14.23
C ALA A 67 -17.84 1.07 12.73
N TYR A 68 -19.05 0.79 12.26
CA TYR A 68 -19.48 1.07 10.89
C TYR A 68 -19.39 2.57 10.59
N LEU A 69 -19.98 3.41 11.44
CA LEU A 69 -19.94 4.87 11.27
C LEU A 69 -18.51 5.43 11.26
N LEU A 70 -17.65 4.94 12.15
CA LEU A 70 -16.23 5.30 12.19
C LEU A 70 -15.46 4.85 10.94
N SER A 71 -15.86 3.76 10.28
CA SER A 71 -15.22 3.29 9.05
C SER A 71 -15.60 4.12 7.82
N LYS A 72 -16.62 4.97 7.93
CA LYS A 72 -17.04 5.91 6.88
C LYS A 72 -16.42 7.30 7.04
N GLN A 73 -15.77 7.57 8.16
CA GLN A 73 -15.09 8.84 8.36
C GLN A 73 -13.82 8.90 7.53
N LYS A 74 -13.58 10.06 6.91
CA LYS A 74 -12.35 10.30 6.16
C LYS A 74 -11.14 10.12 7.07
N ALA A 75 -10.15 9.38 6.62
CA ALA A 75 -8.85 9.29 7.28
C ALA A 75 -8.03 10.55 7.02
N ASP A 76 -7.43 11.10 8.08
CA ASP A 76 -6.52 12.24 7.98
C ASP A 76 -5.09 11.76 7.74
N PHE A 77 -4.42 12.36 6.75
CA PHE A 77 -2.98 12.21 6.57
C PHE A 77 -2.25 13.32 7.35
N ILE A 78 -1.32 12.94 8.23
CA ILE A 78 -0.52 13.86 9.03
C ILE A 78 0.95 13.60 8.74
N GLY A 79 1.61 14.58 8.12
CA GLY A 79 3.06 14.55 7.90
C GLY A 79 3.79 14.47 9.24
N SER A 80 4.54 13.38 9.44
CA SER A 80 5.28 13.11 10.67
C SER A 80 6.51 12.25 10.37
N ASP A 81 7.41 12.14 11.34
CA ASP A 81 8.65 11.38 11.24
C ASP A 81 8.80 10.48 12.46
N VAL A 82 9.21 9.22 12.23
CA VAL A 82 9.48 8.24 13.29
C VAL A 82 10.79 7.55 12.96
N ARG A 83 11.75 7.65 13.88
CA ARG A 83 13.07 7.04 13.73
C ARG A 83 13.29 6.01 14.82
N VAL A 84 13.48 4.76 14.42
CA VAL A 84 13.87 3.68 15.32
C VAL A 84 15.33 3.37 15.02
N ARG A 85 16.22 3.83 15.91
CA ARG A 85 17.66 3.63 15.76
C ARG A 85 18.08 2.31 16.40
N ASP A 86 18.61 1.42 15.58
CA ASP A 86 19.26 0.18 16.01
C ASP A 86 20.57 0.01 15.24
N ASP A 87 21.68 0.40 15.87
CA ASP A 87 23.01 0.35 15.27
C ASP A 87 23.56 -1.09 15.12
N THR A 88 22.82 -2.10 15.60
CA THR A 88 23.18 -3.52 15.40
C THR A 88 22.69 -4.07 14.06
N MET A 89 21.79 -3.35 13.38
CA MET A 89 21.29 -3.73 12.06
C MET A 89 22.32 -3.43 10.97
N GLY A 90 22.57 -4.39 10.08
CA GLY A 90 23.50 -4.23 8.95
C GLY A 90 22.99 -3.36 7.80
N THR A 91 21.74 -2.90 7.86
CA THR A 91 21.12 -2.02 6.85
C THR A 91 20.21 -1.00 7.51
N ALA A 92 20.10 0.17 6.89
CA ALA A 92 19.06 1.14 7.16
C ALA A 92 17.87 0.90 6.22
N ASN A 93 16.66 0.99 6.78
CA ASN A 93 15.40 0.84 6.05
C ASN A 93 14.60 2.12 6.21
N VAL A 94 14.28 2.78 5.10
CA VAL A 94 13.65 4.11 5.09
C VAL A 94 12.39 4.05 4.23
N ALA A 95 11.28 4.52 4.78
CA ALA A 95 10.05 4.73 4.03
C ALA A 95 9.76 6.24 3.97
N LEU A 96 9.57 6.77 2.76
CA LEU A 96 9.09 8.13 2.54
C LEU A 96 7.74 8.04 1.85
N ALA A 97 6.75 8.76 2.36
CA ALA A 97 5.41 8.76 1.78
C ALA A 97 4.76 10.14 1.92
N VAL A 98 3.94 10.47 0.93
CA VAL A 98 2.99 11.58 0.95
C VAL A 98 1.56 11.03 0.90
N GLU A 99 0.57 11.90 1.14
CA GLU A 99 -0.82 11.53 0.93
C GLU A 99 -1.01 11.14 -0.54
N GLY A 100 -1.45 9.90 -0.76
CA GLY A 100 -1.82 9.38 -2.08
C GLY A 100 -3.30 9.59 -2.36
N VAL A 101 -3.81 8.86 -3.35
CA VAL A 101 -5.19 8.99 -3.83
C VAL A 101 -6.03 7.76 -3.49
N SER A 102 -7.34 7.94 -3.37
CA SER A 102 -8.29 6.85 -3.15
C SER A 102 -8.50 6.01 -4.41
N TRP A 103 -9.10 4.82 -4.25
CA TRP A 103 -9.46 3.95 -5.38
C TRP A 103 -10.41 4.60 -6.39
N SER A 104 -11.23 5.54 -5.95
CA SER A 104 -12.24 6.20 -6.76
C SER A 104 -11.79 7.57 -7.29
N SER A 105 -10.54 7.97 -7.05
CA SER A 105 -10.01 9.24 -7.54
C SER A 105 -9.77 9.17 -9.05
N ASP A 106 -10.04 10.26 -9.77
CA ASP A 106 -9.69 10.38 -11.20
C ASP A 106 -8.17 10.27 -11.41
N ASP A 107 -7.38 10.66 -10.40
CA ASP A 107 -5.92 10.58 -10.39
C ASP A 107 -5.38 9.18 -10.02
N TYR A 108 -6.24 8.17 -9.81
CA TYR A 108 -5.80 6.83 -9.41
C TYR A 108 -4.79 6.23 -10.39
N PHE A 109 -5.09 6.25 -11.69
CA PHE A 109 -4.17 5.75 -12.71
C PHE A 109 -2.95 6.65 -12.88
N THR A 110 -3.11 7.96 -12.73
CA THR A 110 -1.99 8.91 -12.71
C THR A 110 -0.99 8.54 -11.61
N ALA A 111 -1.46 8.22 -10.40
CA ALA A 111 -0.61 7.80 -9.28
C ALA A 111 0.10 6.46 -9.53
N LEU A 112 -0.53 5.52 -10.25
CA LEU A 112 0.10 4.27 -10.66
C LEU A 112 1.19 4.48 -11.72
N VAL A 113 0.92 5.33 -12.72
CA VAL A 113 1.90 5.67 -13.75
C VAL A 113 3.10 6.38 -13.13
N THR A 114 2.89 7.37 -12.26
CA THR A 114 4.01 8.05 -11.57
C THR A 114 4.81 7.09 -10.69
N GLN A 115 4.15 6.14 -10.01
CA GLN A 115 4.84 5.08 -9.27
C GLN A 115 5.66 4.17 -10.19
N ALA A 116 5.14 3.83 -11.37
CA ALA A 116 5.85 3.01 -12.37
C ALA A 116 7.08 3.74 -12.95
N ILE A 117 7.02 5.06 -13.16
CA ILE A 117 8.15 5.88 -13.63
C ILE A 117 9.30 5.86 -12.61
N VAL A 118 9.00 6.02 -11.32
CA VAL A 118 10.01 5.86 -10.25
C VAL A 118 10.51 4.42 -10.24
N GLY A 119 9.59 3.47 -10.33
CA GLY A 119 9.85 2.05 -10.48
C GLY A 119 10.44 1.40 -9.25
N ASN A 120 11.12 0.28 -9.49
CA ASN A 120 11.81 -0.52 -8.48
C ASN A 120 13.25 -0.76 -8.93
N TYR A 121 14.12 -0.97 -7.96
CA TYR A 121 15.54 -1.24 -8.20
C TYR A 121 16.04 -2.26 -7.20
N ASP A 122 16.88 -3.18 -7.64
CA ASP A 122 17.62 -4.11 -6.79
C ASP A 122 19.01 -4.31 -7.40
N LYS A 123 20.05 -4.02 -6.61
CA LYS A 123 21.47 -4.13 -7.01
C LYS A 123 21.84 -5.55 -7.43
N ALA A 124 21.14 -6.57 -6.93
CA ALA A 124 21.38 -7.97 -7.27
C ALA A 124 20.82 -8.37 -8.65
N MET A 125 19.96 -7.55 -9.26
CA MET A 125 19.40 -7.84 -10.58
C MET A 125 20.43 -7.61 -11.68
N GLY A 126 20.56 -8.54 -12.63
CA GLY A 126 21.54 -8.43 -13.71
C GLY A 126 21.33 -7.22 -14.64
N ASN A 127 20.11 -6.67 -14.68
CA ASN A 127 19.78 -5.45 -15.43
C ASN A 127 19.81 -4.17 -14.59
N ALA A 128 20.23 -4.23 -13.32
CA ALA A 128 20.34 -3.06 -12.43
C ALA A 128 21.00 -1.82 -13.06
N PRO A 129 22.13 -1.91 -13.81
CA PRO A 129 22.74 -0.73 -14.44
C PRO A 129 21.94 -0.13 -15.60
N ASN A 130 21.00 -0.90 -16.17
CA ASN A 130 20.30 -0.57 -17.42
C ASN A 130 18.79 -0.36 -17.19
N GLN A 131 18.37 -0.11 -15.95
CA GLN A 131 17.00 0.22 -15.61
C GLN A 131 16.62 1.61 -16.16
N GLY A 132 15.41 1.74 -16.71
CA GLY A 132 14.95 2.97 -17.36
C GLY A 132 14.66 4.13 -16.38
N SER A 133 14.41 3.82 -15.11
CA SER A 133 14.15 4.82 -14.06
C SER A 133 15.39 5.68 -13.80
N LYS A 134 15.25 7.01 -13.82
CA LYS A 134 16.36 7.92 -13.53
C LYS A 134 16.91 7.76 -12.12
N LEU A 135 16.06 7.48 -11.13
CA LEU A 135 16.50 7.21 -9.76
C LEU A 135 17.36 5.94 -9.70
N SER A 136 16.97 4.88 -10.41
CA SER A 136 17.71 3.62 -10.45
C SER A 136 19.16 3.81 -10.94
N GLY A 137 19.35 4.58 -12.02
CA GLY A 137 20.69 4.91 -12.53
C GLY A 137 21.51 5.81 -11.61
N LEU A 138 20.88 6.66 -10.80
CA LEU A 138 21.57 7.46 -9.79
C LEU A 138 22.02 6.60 -8.60
N VAL A 139 21.12 5.80 -8.03
CA VAL A 139 21.45 4.96 -6.87
C VAL A 139 22.45 3.87 -7.23
N HIS A 140 22.39 3.33 -8.46
CA HIS A 140 23.34 2.33 -8.94
C HIS A 140 24.74 2.91 -9.10
N ARG A 141 24.88 4.02 -9.84
CA ARG A 141 26.19 4.65 -10.12
C ARG A 141 26.90 5.15 -8.86
N HIS A 142 26.14 5.58 -7.86
CA HIS A 142 26.68 6.12 -6.61
C HIS A 142 26.64 5.14 -5.44
N GLU A 143 26.21 3.89 -5.68
CA GLU A 143 26.08 2.83 -4.68
C GLU A 143 25.32 3.28 -3.41
N LEU A 144 24.16 3.92 -3.62
CA LEU A 144 23.40 4.56 -2.53
C LEU A 144 22.38 3.62 -1.87
N ALA A 145 21.89 2.61 -2.61
CA ALA A 145 20.89 1.67 -2.11
C ALA A 145 21.18 0.24 -2.58
N ASN A 146 20.84 -0.73 -1.74
CA ASN A 146 20.77 -2.14 -2.13
C ASN A 146 19.52 -2.37 -2.97
N ASN A 147 18.38 -1.84 -2.53
CA ASN A 147 17.14 -1.86 -3.30
C ASN A 147 16.24 -0.68 -2.94
N PHE A 148 15.29 -0.39 -3.83
CA PHE A 148 14.14 0.43 -3.52
C PHE A 148 12.89 -0.07 -4.22
N MET A 149 11.74 0.28 -3.67
CA MET A 149 10.44 -0.02 -4.23
C MET A 149 9.53 1.20 -4.09
N SER A 150 9.09 1.76 -5.22
CA SER A 150 8.04 2.77 -5.20
C SER A 150 6.67 2.11 -5.02
N PHE A 151 5.81 2.71 -4.22
CA PHE A 151 4.48 2.19 -3.92
C PHE A 151 3.41 3.27 -4.08
N SER A 152 2.22 2.82 -4.49
CA SER A 152 0.98 3.59 -4.51
C SER A 152 -0.10 2.73 -3.88
N THR A 153 -0.39 2.98 -2.61
CA THR A 153 -1.37 2.23 -1.82
C THR A 153 -2.63 3.06 -1.69
N SER A 154 -3.72 2.64 -2.32
CA SER A 154 -5.00 3.34 -2.22
C SER A 154 -5.90 2.72 -1.15
N TYR A 155 -6.67 3.56 -0.48
CA TYR A 155 -7.78 3.19 0.39
C TYR A 155 -9.08 3.81 -0.16
N SER A 156 -10.20 3.61 0.53
CA SER A 156 -11.51 4.10 0.11
C SER A 156 -11.58 5.61 -0.13
N ASP A 157 -10.80 6.38 0.62
CA ASP A 157 -10.99 7.82 0.87
C ASP A 157 -9.67 8.59 0.97
N THR A 158 -8.53 7.89 0.99
CA THR A 158 -7.17 8.44 0.99
C THR A 158 -6.21 7.40 0.37
N GLY A 159 -4.91 7.68 0.37
CA GLY A 159 -3.88 6.74 -0.03
C GLY A 159 -2.50 7.11 0.54
N LEU A 160 -1.51 6.30 0.21
CA LEU A 160 -0.09 6.58 0.43
C LEU A 160 0.65 6.39 -0.88
N TRP A 161 1.35 7.43 -1.33
CA TRP A 161 2.26 7.34 -2.47
C TRP A 161 3.67 7.60 -1.97
N GLY A 162 4.62 6.74 -2.33
CA GLY A 162 5.93 6.81 -1.72
C GLY A 162 6.94 5.81 -2.24
N ILE A 163 7.98 5.63 -1.45
CA ILE A 163 9.11 4.76 -1.74
C ILE A 163 9.67 4.15 -0.46
N TYR A 164 10.01 2.87 -0.55
CA TYR A 164 10.75 2.13 0.46
C TYR A 164 12.17 1.90 -0.04
N LEU A 165 13.17 2.19 0.80
CA LEU A 165 14.58 2.19 0.48
C LEU A 165 15.33 1.32 1.49
N THR A 166 16.21 0.45 1.02
CA THR A 166 17.11 -0.33 1.89
C THR A 166 18.55 -0.11 1.46
N THR A 167 19.43 0.21 2.40
CA THR A 167 20.85 0.42 2.13
C THR A 167 21.75 -0.06 3.27
N ASP A 168 22.87 -0.69 2.93
CA ASP A 168 24.01 -0.96 3.83
C ASP A 168 24.96 0.25 3.91
N ASN A 169 24.81 1.23 3.03
CA ASN A 169 25.60 2.46 2.99
C ASN A 169 25.07 3.51 3.98
N ILE A 170 25.12 3.18 5.26
CA ILE A 170 24.51 3.96 6.35
C ILE A 170 25.10 5.37 6.53
N THR A 171 26.29 5.64 6.00
CA THR A 171 26.94 6.97 6.10
C THR A 171 26.44 7.95 5.05
N ARG A 172 25.72 7.48 4.02
CA ARG A 172 25.23 8.28 2.89
C ARG A 172 23.71 8.30 2.77
N LEU A 173 23.01 8.14 3.90
CA LEU A 173 21.55 8.20 3.94
C LEU A 173 21.01 9.56 3.49
N ASP A 174 21.70 10.65 3.83
CA ASP A 174 21.31 12.00 3.41
C ASP A 174 21.36 12.14 1.88
N ASP A 175 22.39 11.60 1.23
CA ASP A 175 22.49 11.57 -0.23
C ASP A 175 21.35 10.74 -0.84
N LEU A 176 21.07 9.55 -0.29
CA LEU A 176 20.01 8.67 -0.77
C LEU A 176 18.65 9.35 -0.73
N VAL A 177 18.31 9.97 0.41
CA VAL A 177 17.06 10.73 0.58
C VAL A 177 17.03 11.96 -0.34
N HIS A 178 18.14 12.69 -0.43
CA HIS A 178 18.26 13.87 -1.30
C HIS A 178 17.98 13.52 -2.76
N PHE A 179 18.63 12.50 -3.31
CA PHE A 179 18.44 12.11 -4.71
C PHE A 179 17.05 11.54 -4.97
N THR A 180 16.46 10.85 -3.98
CA THR A 180 15.07 10.38 -4.04
C THR A 180 14.11 11.57 -4.15
N MET A 181 14.22 12.55 -3.25
CA MET A 181 13.35 13.74 -3.27
C MET A 181 13.59 14.58 -4.53
N ARG A 182 14.83 14.67 -5.01
CA ARG A 182 15.16 15.38 -6.25
C ARG A 182 14.46 14.75 -7.45
N GLU A 183 14.38 13.43 -7.49
CA GLU A 183 13.65 12.74 -8.56
C GLU A 183 12.14 13.03 -8.48
N TRP A 184 11.55 13.03 -7.29
CA TRP A 184 10.14 13.40 -7.13
C TRP A 184 9.87 14.83 -7.59
N MET A 185 10.73 15.79 -7.25
CA MET A 185 10.61 17.17 -7.72
C MET A 185 10.76 17.30 -9.24
N ARG A 186 11.59 16.46 -9.86
CA ARG A 186 11.70 16.38 -11.32
C ARG A 186 10.40 15.88 -11.93
N LEU A 187 9.75 14.87 -11.35
CA LEU A 187 8.44 14.41 -11.84
C LEU A 187 7.39 15.52 -11.83
N CYS A 188 7.41 16.41 -10.83
CA CYS A 188 6.49 17.54 -10.74
C CYS A 188 6.73 18.63 -11.79
N THR A 189 7.94 18.72 -12.36
CA THR A 189 8.35 19.90 -13.16
C THR A 189 8.79 19.57 -14.57
N ASN A 190 9.31 18.36 -14.81
CA ASN A 190 9.95 17.96 -16.05
C ASN A 190 9.95 16.43 -16.21
N VAL A 191 8.76 15.85 -16.37
CA VAL A 191 8.58 14.47 -16.83
C VAL A 191 8.55 14.45 -18.36
N GLY A 192 9.35 13.59 -18.99
CA GLY A 192 9.40 13.47 -20.44
C GLY A 192 8.30 12.57 -20.99
N GLU A 193 7.86 12.82 -22.22
CA GLU A 193 6.83 12.02 -22.91
C GLU A 193 7.23 10.53 -22.99
N ALA A 194 8.48 10.25 -23.35
CA ALA A 194 9.02 8.89 -23.40
C ALA A 194 9.11 8.17 -22.03
N GLU A 195 8.98 8.90 -20.91
CA GLU A 195 8.86 8.27 -19.59
C GLU A 195 7.40 7.91 -19.26
N VAL A 196 6.44 8.54 -19.94
CA VAL A 196 4.99 8.34 -19.73
C VAL A 196 4.42 7.32 -20.72
N GLU A 197 4.97 7.23 -21.93
CA GLU A 197 4.68 6.20 -22.94
C GLU A 197 5.06 4.78 -22.47
#